data_AF-H6SML9-F1
#
_entry.id   AF-H6SML9-F1
#
_cell.length_a   1.000
_cell.length_b   1.000
_cell.length_c   1.000
_cell.angle_alpha   90.00
_cell.angle_beta   90.00
_cell.angle_gamma   90.00
#
_symmetry.space_group_name_H-M   'P 1'
#
loop_
_entity.id
_entity.type
_entity.pdbx_description
1 polymer ?
#
loop_
_entity_poly.entity_id
_entity_poly.type
_entity_poly.pdbx_seq_one_letter_code
_entity_poly.pdbx_strand_id
1 'polypeptide(L)'
;MVKSSPMNYSTLRCAPTIGPLNWSSSMASTTWLVRSATSKAARTRRGRWCDVDPSLRPCRRLGAGGPDGALRVARVSGVGWRAMNELIVFDTPLVPEAIFGQGDGIEEVVVGVEARARIEAQALDVSTPKGRKAIASLAYAVARSKTALDDAGKALVADIKAKVSLIDADRKFVRDRLDALRDEVRAPLDAFEAREKARVDGHETAIARISSLATIDAFEPAEADASANIAALAEFDGRDWEEFSARAAQAIATTRAHLETMLAQVRKRDAERAELARLKAEEEQRKAREAEEQRKAEEAERVRIAAEAARREAEEKAAREAEEARRKAEEERSRIEREKLEAEERAKTAERKRAEEAAKAKAAKLAAEEEARRREVEAAERERRRIEAQQAAEAEERRKREADQEHRRAVNRAAMAALVKAGLTDDAARVAITAIAKGDVPGVRVEY
;
A
#
# COMPACT_ATOMS: atom_id res chain seq x y z
N MET A 1 -48.40 -9.52 -68.84
CA MET A 1 -48.06 -10.84 -68.26
C MET A 1 -48.63 -10.86 -66.85
N VAL A 2 -49.90 -11.21 -66.56
CA VAL A 2 -50.57 -12.55 -66.53
C VAL A 2 -49.68 -13.58 -65.80
N LYS A 3 -50.05 -14.29 -64.72
CA LYS A 3 -51.28 -15.02 -64.32
C LYS A 3 -51.35 -15.15 -62.77
N SER A 4 -52.48 -14.89 -62.08
CA SER A 4 -53.65 -15.75 -61.76
C SER A 4 -53.42 -16.89 -60.75
N SER A 5 -54.22 -16.89 -59.65
CA SER A 5 -54.42 -17.96 -58.63
C SER A 5 -54.98 -19.28 -59.20
N PRO A 6 -55.13 -20.35 -58.37
CA PRO A 6 -56.39 -20.54 -57.63
C PRO A 6 -56.30 -21.22 -56.23
N MET A 7 -57.42 -21.10 -55.51
CA MET A 7 -57.79 -21.73 -54.22
C MET A 7 -57.76 -23.27 -54.23
N ASN A 8 -57.66 -23.88 -53.05
CA ASN A 8 -58.28 -25.18 -52.77
C ASN A 8 -58.76 -25.28 -51.31
N TYR A 9 -60.07 -25.52 -51.16
CA TYR A 9 -60.75 -25.94 -49.93
C TYR A 9 -60.56 -27.44 -49.74
N SER A 10 -60.30 -27.90 -48.51
CA SER A 10 -60.38 -29.32 -48.15
C SER A 10 -61.36 -29.51 -46.99
N THR A 11 -62.41 -30.28 -47.27
CA THR A 11 -63.48 -30.68 -46.36
C THR A 11 -63.09 -31.99 -45.67
N LEU A 12 -62.93 -31.97 -44.34
CA LEU A 12 -62.77 -33.17 -43.53
C LEU A 12 -64.13 -33.59 -42.94
N ARG A 13 -64.54 -34.82 -43.28
CA ARG A 13 -65.71 -35.55 -42.76
C ARG A 13 -65.51 -35.86 -41.28
N CYS A 14 -66.50 -35.52 -40.45
CA CYS A 14 -66.66 -36.11 -39.11
C CYS A 14 -67.62 -37.31 -39.18
N ALA A 15 -67.18 -38.47 -38.71
CA ALA A 15 -68.01 -39.64 -38.45
C ALA A 15 -68.51 -39.61 -36.99
N PRO A 16 -69.69 -40.18 -36.66
CA PRO A 16 -70.19 -40.23 -35.29
C PRO A 16 -69.79 -41.56 -34.62
N THR A 17 -69.23 -41.49 -33.41
CA THR A 17 -69.10 -42.65 -32.51
C THR A 17 -70.02 -42.49 -31.32
N ILE A 18 -70.93 -43.45 -31.21
CA ILE A 18 -71.89 -43.69 -30.14
C ILE A 18 -71.13 -44.31 -28.95
N GLY A 19 -71.33 -43.80 -27.75
CA GLY A 19 -70.86 -44.39 -26.49
C GLY A 19 -71.99 -44.40 -25.44
N PRO A 20 -72.26 -45.51 -24.75
CA PRO A 20 -73.49 -45.67 -23.98
C PRO A 20 -73.43 -45.07 -22.57
N LEU A 21 -74.57 -44.52 -22.16
CA LEU A 21 -74.94 -44.18 -20.79
C LEU A 21 -75.13 -45.45 -19.96
N ASN A 22 -74.57 -45.49 -18.75
CA ASN A 22 -74.99 -46.42 -17.71
C ASN A 22 -75.30 -45.62 -16.44
N TRP A 23 -76.58 -45.62 -16.06
CA TRP A 23 -77.10 -45.08 -14.79
C TRP A 23 -77.59 -46.27 -13.97
N SER A 24 -77.00 -46.48 -12.79
CA SER A 24 -77.53 -47.38 -11.77
C SER A 24 -78.11 -46.55 -10.62
N SER A 25 -79.42 -46.63 -10.43
CA SER A 25 -80.12 -46.18 -9.23
C SER A 25 -79.89 -47.16 -8.07
N SER A 26 -79.75 -46.66 -6.84
CA SER A 26 -80.32 -47.30 -5.64
C SER A 26 -80.38 -46.33 -4.44
N MET A 27 -81.47 -46.46 -3.68
CA MET A 27 -81.88 -45.71 -2.49
C MET A 27 -81.24 -46.23 -1.18
N ALA A 28 -81.09 -45.35 -0.18
CA ALA A 28 -81.34 -45.56 1.27
C ALA A 28 -80.87 -44.31 2.06
N SER A 29 -81.76 -43.47 2.61
CA SER A 29 -82.26 -43.46 4.01
C SER A 29 -81.19 -43.40 5.12
N THR A 30 -81.26 -42.36 5.97
CA THR A 30 -81.60 -42.41 7.43
C THR A 30 -80.92 -41.29 8.27
N THR A 31 -81.70 -40.24 8.59
CA THR A 31 -82.02 -39.64 9.93
C THR A 31 -80.95 -39.12 10.94
N TRP A 32 -81.39 -38.07 11.67
CA TRP A 32 -80.91 -37.40 12.92
C TRP A 32 -80.06 -36.13 12.69
N LEU A 33 -80.30 -34.96 13.32
CA LEU A 33 -80.69 -34.69 14.71
C LEU A 33 -81.36 -33.30 14.88
N VAL A 34 -82.21 -33.22 15.91
CA VAL A 34 -83.05 -32.10 16.38
C VAL A 34 -82.25 -31.00 17.11
N ARG A 35 -82.62 -29.72 16.98
CA ARG A 35 -82.58 -28.76 18.10
C ARG A 35 -83.53 -27.57 17.91
N SER A 36 -84.33 -27.32 18.94
CA SER A 36 -85.33 -26.27 19.10
C SER A 36 -84.84 -25.18 20.07
N ALA A 37 -85.61 -24.08 20.15
CA ALA A 37 -85.59 -22.95 21.11
C ALA A 37 -84.52 -21.86 20.85
N THR A 38 -84.76 -20.55 20.99
CA THR A 38 -85.81 -19.78 21.69
C THR A 38 -85.79 -18.33 21.22
N SER A 39 -86.90 -17.65 21.47
CA SER A 39 -87.21 -16.24 21.30
C SER A 39 -86.28 -15.25 22.04
N LYS A 40 -86.10 -14.05 21.47
CA LYS A 40 -85.93 -12.82 22.26
C LYS A 40 -86.38 -11.59 21.46
N ALA A 41 -87.38 -10.91 22.00
CA ALA A 41 -87.84 -9.61 21.56
C ALA A 41 -86.84 -8.51 21.97
N ALA A 42 -86.63 -7.52 21.11
CA ALA A 42 -86.11 -6.22 21.49
C ALA A 42 -86.82 -5.13 20.66
N ARG A 43 -87.50 -4.26 21.41
CA ARG A 43 -88.23 -3.06 21.00
C ARG A 43 -87.23 -1.90 21.05
N THR A 44 -87.09 -1.08 19.99
CA THR A 44 -87.07 0.40 20.06
C THR A 44 -86.85 1.12 18.71
N ARG A 45 -87.69 2.16 18.53
CA ARG A 45 -87.46 3.50 17.93
C ARG A 45 -87.29 3.69 16.41
N ARG A 46 -88.39 4.23 15.84
CA ARG A 46 -88.53 5.45 15.01
C ARG A 46 -87.31 5.87 14.17
N GLY A 47 -87.51 5.88 12.86
CA GLY A 47 -86.78 6.69 11.89
C GLY A 47 -87.40 6.51 10.51
N ARG A 48 -88.27 7.43 10.12
CA ARG A 48 -88.99 7.43 8.83
C ARG A 48 -88.30 8.46 7.95
N TRP A 49 -87.52 8.06 6.96
CA TRP A 49 -87.20 8.86 5.77
C TRP A 49 -87.03 7.91 4.59
N CYS A 50 -87.71 8.28 3.51
CA CYS A 50 -87.81 7.59 2.24
C CYS A 50 -86.45 7.58 1.53
N ASP A 51 -86.05 6.45 0.98
CA ASP A 51 -85.34 6.39 -0.29
C ASP A 51 -85.59 5.03 -0.97
N VAL A 52 -85.78 5.11 -2.28
CA VAL A 52 -86.34 4.08 -3.14
C VAL A 52 -85.20 3.21 -3.67
N ASP A 53 -85.17 1.94 -3.26
CA ASP A 53 -84.29 0.90 -3.81
C ASP A 53 -85.09 0.02 -4.80
N PRO A 54 -84.79 -0.01 -6.11
CA PRO A 54 -85.55 -0.77 -7.09
C PRO A 54 -84.91 -2.14 -7.34
N SER A 55 -84.89 -3.02 -6.33
CA SER A 55 -84.45 -4.41 -6.54
C SER A 55 -85.20 -5.43 -5.70
N LEU A 56 -86.54 -5.50 -5.80
CA LEU A 56 -87.30 -6.67 -5.35
C LEU A 56 -88.45 -6.98 -6.32
N ARG A 57 -88.28 -8.08 -7.06
CA ARG A 57 -89.36 -8.77 -7.81
C ARG A 57 -90.29 -9.47 -6.82
N PRO A 58 -91.62 -9.44 -6.98
CA PRO A 58 -92.49 -10.26 -6.15
C PRO A 58 -92.45 -11.74 -6.58
N CYS A 59 -92.18 -12.62 -5.62
CA CYS A 59 -92.45 -14.05 -5.73
C CYS A 59 -93.94 -14.30 -6.03
N ARG A 60 -94.20 -15.07 -7.08
CA ARG A 60 -95.51 -15.67 -7.37
C ARG A 60 -95.88 -16.64 -6.25
N ARG A 61 -97.05 -16.40 -5.64
CA ARG A 61 -97.73 -17.36 -4.78
C ARG A 61 -98.51 -18.33 -5.68
N LEU A 62 -98.16 -19.61 -5.63
CA LEU A 62 -98.96 -20.71 -6.15
C LEU A 62 -100.19 -20.88 -5.24
N GLY A 63 -101.37 -20.71 -5.82
CA GLY A 63 -102.66 -21.03 -5.21
C GLY A 63 -103.43 -21.91 -6.17
N ALA A 64 -103.76 -23.12 -5.70
CA ALA A 64 -104.45 -24.16 -6.42
C ALA A 64 -105.89 -23.78 -6.81
N GLY A 65 -106.29 -24.16 -8.01
CA GLY A 65 -107.67 -24.19 -8.49
C GLY A 65 -107.75 -25.16 -9.67
N GLY A 66 -108.55 -26.21 -9.51
CA GLY A 66 -108.78 -27.30 -10.48
C GLY A 66 -109.52 -26.87 -11.75
N PRO A 67 -109.92 -27.83 -12.59
CA PRO A 67 -109.84 -27.69 -14.04
C PRO A 67 -111.14 -27.16 -14.65
N ASP A 68 -111.08 -25.97 -15.23
CA ASP A 68 -111.95 -25.59 -16.34
C ASP A 68 -111.09 -25.36 -17.57
N GLY A 69 -110.97 -26.42 -18.37
CA GLY A 69 -110.44 -26.37 -19.71
C GLY A 69 -111.38 -25.55 -20.60
N ALA A 70 -111.26 -24.23 -20.54
CA ALA A 70 -111.76 -23.34 -21.58
C ALA A 70 -110.57 -22.92 -22.44
N LEU A 71 -110.44 -23.57 -23.60
CA LEU A 71 -109.78 -23.01 -24.77
C LEU A 71 -110.24 -21.56 -24.92
N ARG A 72 -109.42 -20.61 -24.47
CA ARG A 72 -109.54 -19.20 -24.84
C ARG A 72 -109.00 -19.08 -26.27
N VAL A 73 -109.78 -19.61 -27.20
CA VAL A 73 -109.87 -19.04 -28.53
C VAL A 73 -110.16 -17.57 -28.29
N ALA A 74 -109.24 -16.69 -28.71
CA ALA A 74 -109.53 -15.27 -28.76
C ALA A 74 -110.82 -15.13 -29.57
N ARG A 75 -111.93 -14.95 -28.85
CA ARG A 75 -113.19 -14.55 -29.45
C ARG A 75 -112.95 -13.11 -29.85
N VAL A 76 -112.36 -12.93 -31.02
CA VAL A 76 -112.43 -11.70 -31.79
C VAL A 76 -113.90 -11.32 -31.72
N SER A 77 -114.20 -10.25 -30.98
CA SER A 77 -115.52 -9.65 -30.96
C SER A 77 -115.81 -9.21 -32.40
N GLY A 78 -116.40 -10.12 -33.18
CA GLY A 78 -116.74 -9.98 -34.58
C GLY A 78 -117.89 -9.00 -34.83
N VAL A 79 -117.99 -7.97 -33.99
CA VAL A 79 -119.04 -6.94 -34.02
C VAL A 79 -118.45 -5.57 -34.41
N GLY A 80 -117.12 -5.40 -34.39
CA GLY A 80 -116.45 -4.22 -34.94
C GLY A 80 -115.97 -4.38 -36.39
N TRP A 81 -115.76 -5.61 -36.86
CA TRP A 81 -115.16 -5.87 -38.19
C TRP A 81 -116.20 -6.03 -39.31
N ARG A 82 -117.44 -6.43 -38.98
CA ARG A 82 -118.52 -6.61 -39.97
C ARG A 82 -119.02 -5.30 -40.59
N ALA A 83 -118.87 -4.16 -39.90
CA ALA A 83 -119.28 -2.85 -40.43
C ALA A 83 -118.22 -2.22 -41.36
N MET A 84 -116.99 -2.73 -41.39
CA MET A 84 -115.93 -2.24 -42.30
C MET A 84 -115.97 -2.92 -43.67
N ASN A 85 -116.53 -4.12 -43.79
CA ASN A 85 -116.60 -4.86 -45.05
C ASN A 85 -117.62 -4.29 -46.06
N GLU A 86 -118.54 -3.42 -45.64
CA GLU A 86 -119.46 -2.73 -46.59
C GLU A 86 -118.81 -1.52 -47.28
N LEU A 87 -117.64 -1.07 -46.81
CA LEU A 87 -116.92 0.10 -47.35
C LEU A 87 -115.59 -0.29 -48.03
N ILE A 88 -115.33 -1.57 -48.18
CA ILE A 88 -114.07 -2.14 -48.64
C ILE A 88 -114.39 -3.29 -49.63
N VAL A 89 -113.58 -3.46 -50.68
CA VAL A 89 -113.89 -4.34 -51.83
C VAL A 89 -113.43 -5.80 -51.61
N PHE A 90 -113.27 -6.26 -50.36
CA PHE A 90 -112.83 -7.64 -50.05
C PHE A 90 -114.00 -8.56 -49.68
N ASP A 91 -113.97 -9.81 -50.17
CA ASP A 91 -114.90 -10.87 -49.74
C ASP A 91 -114.30 -11.77 -48.63
N THR A 92 -112.98 -11.75 -48.45
CA THR A 92 -112.26 -12.54 -47.44
C THR A 92 -111.74 -11.66 -46.29
N PRO A 93 -111.67 -12.21 -45.07
CA PRO A 93 -111.08 -11.50 -43.94
C PRO A 93 -109.59 -11.23 -44.19
N LEU A 94 -109.14 -9.98 -43.97
CA LEU A 94 -107.74 -9.58 -44.06
C LEU A 94 -106.92 -10.32 -42.99
N VAL A 95 -106.12 -11.30 -43.40
CA VAL A 95 -105.13 -11.97 -42.55
C VAL A 95 -103.73 -11.49 -42.99
N PRO A 96 -103.11 -10.53 -42.27
CA PRO A 96 -101.90 -9.87 -42.73
C PRO A 96 -100.75 -10.84 -43.02
N GLU A 97 -100.54 -11.85 -42.18
CA GLU A 97 -99.49 -12.86 -42.38
C GLU A 97 -99.67 -13.67 -43.68
N ALA A 98 -100.91 -13.97 -44.07
CA ALA A 98 -101.19 -14.73 -45.29
C ALA A 98 -101.01 -13.86 -46.54
N ILE A 99 -101.35 -12.57 -46.45
CA ILE A 99 -101.30 -11.62 -47.56
C ILE A 99 -99.86 -11.14 -47.83
N PHE A 100 -99.12 -10.81 -46.77
CA PHE A 100 -97.78 -10.23 -46.90
C PHE A 100 -96.64 -11.26 -46.72
N GLY A 101 -96.94 -12.46 -46.22
CA GLY A 101 -95.95 -13.51 -45.96
C GLY A 101 -95.73 -14.50 -47.11
N GLN A 102 -96.57 -14.48 -48.15
CA GLN A 102 -96.47 -15.32 -49.34
C GLN A 102 -96.16 -14.43 -50.56
N GLY A 103 -95.19 -14.83 -51.39
CA GLY A 103 -94.59 -13.98 -52.44
C GLY A 103 -95.59 -13.21 -53.30
N ASP A 104 -96.67 -13.88 -53.74
CA ASP A 104 -97.67 -13.30 -54.65
C ASP A 104 -99.02 -13.04 -53.95
N GLY A 105 -99.12 -13.23 -52.62
CA GLY A 105 -100.39 -13.18 -51.88
C GLY A 105 -101.06 -11.81 -51.89
N ILE A 106 -100.27 -10.74 -51.86
CA ILE A 106 -100.78 -9.36 -51.98
C ILE A 106 -101.23 -9.05 -53.41
N GLU A 107 -100.56 -9.62 -54.41
CA GLU A 107 -100.91 -9.41 -55.82
C GLU A 107 -102.28 -10.01 -56.14
N GLU A 108 -102.55 -11.23 -55.66
CA GLU A 108 -103.87 -11.87 -55.82
C GLU A 108 -105.00 -11.03 -55.20
N VAL A 109 -104.78 -10.50 -53.99
CA VAL A 109 -105.75 -9.64 -53.30
C VAL A 109 -105.99 -8.33 -54.05
N VAL A 110 -104.93 -7.69 -54.56
CA VAL A 110 -105.05 -6.45 -55.34
C VAL A 110 -105.76 -6.70 -56.67
N VAL A 111 -105.40 -7.77 -57.39
CA VAL A 111 -106.07 -8.18 -58.65
C VAL A 111 -107.55 -8.45 -58.41
N GLY A 112 -107.92 -9.09 -57.30
CA GLY A 112 -109.31 -9.32 -56.92
C GLY A 112 -110.09 -8.01 -56.69
N VAL A 113 -109.50 -7.05 -55.97
CA VAL A 113 -110.09 -5.71 -55.77
C VAL A 113 -110.27 -4.97 -57.09
N GLU A 114 -109.27 -5.01 -57.96
CA GLU A 114 -109.34 -4.39 -59.28
C GLU A 114 -110.45 -5.00 -60.15
N ALA A 115 -110.51 -6.33 -60.22
CA ALA A 115 -111.51 -7.04 -61.01
C ALA A 115 -112.92 -6.68 -60.55
N ARG A 116 -113.17 -6.72 -59.23
CA ARG A 116 -114.47 -6.38 -58.65
C ARG A 116 -114.85 -4.93 -58.87
N ALA A 117 -113.94 -3.98 -58.60
CA ALA A 117 -114.20 -2.57 -58.82
C ALA A 117 -114.50 -2.25 -60.29
N ARG A 118 -113.82 -2.92 -61.24
CA ARG A 118 -114.10 -2.77 -62.68
C ARG A 118 -115.48 -3.33 -63.06
N ILE A 119 -115.85 -4.50 -62.56
CA ILE A 119 -117.17 -5.12 -62.83
C ILE A 119 -118.30 -4.25 -62.26
N GLU A 120 -118.19 -3.81 -61.01
CA GLU A 120 -119.20 -2.97 -60.37
C GLU A 120 -119.33 -1.60 -61.06
N ALA A 121 -118.22 -1.00 -61.50
CA ALA A 121 -118.24 0.27 -62.22
C ALA A 121 -118.95 0.16 -63.58
N GLN A 122 -118.79 -0.95 -64.31
CA GLN A 122 -119.46 -1.18 -65.60
C GLN A 122 -120.98 -1.28 -65.48
N ALA A 123 -121.50 -1.72 -64.33
CA ALA A 123 -122.93 -1.82 -64.07
C ALA A 123 -123.60 -0.46 -63.73
N LEU A 124 -122.82 0.62 -63.59
CA LEU A 124 -123.31 1.94 -63.18
C LEU A 124 -123.37 2.94 -64.34
N ASP A 125 -124.48 3.66 -64.48
CA ASP A 125 -124.68 4.65 -65.55
C ASP A 125 -124.22 6.07 -65.15
N VAL A 126 -123.09 6.51 -65.72
CA VAL A 126 -122.48 7.83 -65.51
C VAL A 126 -123.31 9.00 -66.03
N SER A 127 -124.25 8.78 -66.94
CA SER A 127 -125.11 9.84 -67.48
C SER A 127 -126.08 10.37 -66.42
N THR A 128 -126.41 9.55 -65.41
CA THR A 128 -127.32 9.90 -64.31
C THR A 128 -126.58 10.51 -63.09
N PRO A 129 -127.18 11.47 -62.37
CA PRO A 129 -126.63 11.97 -61.11
C PRO A 129 -126.45 10.88 -60.04
N LYS A 130 -127.32 9.85 -60.05
CA LYS A 130 -127.25 8.72 -59.11
C LYS A 130 -126.06 7.81 -59.41
N GLY A 131 -125.83 7.45 -60.67
CA GLY A 131 -124.68 6.62 -61.07
C GLY A 131 -123.33 7.31 -60.84
N ARG A 132 -123.22 8.63 -61.08
CA ARG A 132 -121.99 9.38 -60.73
C ARG A 132 -121.66 9.34 -59.24
N LYS A 133 -122.67 9.46 -58.36
CA LYS A 133 -122.48 9.33 -56.90
C LYS A 133 -122.08 7.92 -56.49
N ALA A 134 -122.65 6.90 -57.13
CA ALA A 134 -122.29 5.50 -56.89
C ALA A 134 -120.83 5.21 -57.33
N ILE A 135 -120.41 5.70 -58.50
CA ILE A 135 -119.02 5.59 -58.98
C ILE A 135 -118.04 6.28 -58.02
N ALA A 136 -118.38 7.49 -57.53
CA ALA A 136 -117.55 8.19 -56.54
C ALA A 136 -117.45 7.41 -55.21
N SER A 137 -118.52 6.74 -54.79
CA SER A 137 -118.54 5.89 -53.59
C SER A 137 -117.69 4.64 -53.78
N LEU A 138 -117.73 4.01 -54.97
CA LEU A 138 -116.87 2.88 -55.32
C LEU A 138 -115.38 3.26 -55.33
N ALA A 139 -115.04 4.42 -55.92
CA ALA A 139 -113.67 4.93 -55.89
C ALA A 139 -113.19 5.20 -54.45
N TYR A 140 -114.06 5.71 -53.59
CA TYR A 140 -113.77 5.88 -52.16
C TYR A 140 -113.54 4.53 -51.46
N ALA A 141 -114.34 3.51 -51.76
CA ALA A 141 -114.15 2.15 -51.23
C ALA A 141 -112.81 1.53 -51.67
N VAL A 142 -112.38 1.74 -52.91
CA VAL A 142 -111.04 1.33 -53.38
C VAL A 142 -109.94 2.05 -52.59
N ALA A 143 -110.06 3.37 -52.36
CA ALA A 143 -109.11 4.12 -51.56
C ALA A 143 -109.04 3.65 -50.09
N ARG A 144 -110.19 3.27 -49.51
CA ARG A 144 -110.26 2.66 -48.17
C ARG A 144 -109.63 1.26 -48.14
N SER A 145 -109.81 0.47 -49.19
CA SER A 145 -109.18 -0.85 -49.35
C SER A 145 -107.66 -0.76 -49.39
N LYS A 146 -107.10 0.20 -50.12
CA LYS A 146 -105.66 0.51 -50.11
C LYS A 146 -105.16 0.83 -48.70
N THR A 147 -105.86 1.73 -48.01
CA THR A 147 -105.49 2.17 -46.65
C THR A 147 -105.52 1.00 -45.67
N ALA A 148 -106.55 0.15 -45.74
CA ALA A 148 -106.67 -1.03 -44.90
C ALA A 148 -105.53 -2.04 -45.13
N LEU A 149 -105.08 -2.25 -46.38
CA LEU A 149 -103.94 -3.10 -46.69
C LEU A 149 -102.63 -2.51 -46.15
N ASP A 150 -102.37 -1.22 -46.36
CA ASP A 150 -101.17 -0.54 -45.85
C ASP A 150 -101.11 -0.58 -44.31
N ASP A 151 -102.23 -0.31 -43.63
CA ASP A 151 -102.33 -0.40 -42.17
C ASP A 151 -102.10 -1.84 -41.67
N ALA A 152 -102.63 -2.84 -42.38
CA ALA A 152 -102.39 -4.26 -42.07
C ALA A 152 -100.91 -4.66 -42.22
N GLY A 153 -100.24 -4.21 -43.28
CA GLY A 153 -98.81 -4.46 -43.49
C GLY A 153 -97.94 -3.78 -42.41
N LYS A 154 -98.27 -2.53 -42.06
CA LYS A 154 -97.62 -1.80 -40.95
C LYS A 154 -97.77 -2.51 -39.61
N ALA A 155 -98.98 -2.99 -39.29
CA ALA A 155 -99.25 -3.74 -38.07
C ALA A 155 -98.41 -5.04 -38.02
N LEU A 156 -98.35 -5.79 -39.12
CA LEU A 156 -97.53 -7.01 -39.20
C LEU A 156 -96.04 -6.71 -38.99
N VAL A 157 -95.50 -5.66 -39.63
CA VAL A 157 -94.09 -5.26 -39.44
C VAL A 157 -93.83 -4.84 -37.99
N ALA A 158 -94.78 -4.13 -37.36
CA ALA A 158 -94.67 -3.76 -35.96
C ALA A 158 -94.63 -5.00 -35.05
N ASP A 159 -95.50 -5.98 -35.29
CA ASP A 159 -95.55 -7.24 -34.54
C ASP A 159 -94.29 -8.09 -34.75
N ILE A 160 -93.76 -8.16 -35.98
CA ILE A 160 -92.49 -8.85 -36.27
C ILE A 160 -91.34 -8.16 -35.54
N LYS A 161 -91.23 -6.83 -35.61
CA LYS A 161 -90.18 -6.08 -34.89
C LYS A 161 -90.28 -6.28 -33.38
N ALA A 162 -91.49 -6.31 -32.83
CA ALA A 162 -91.70 -6.61 -31.42
C ALA A 162 -91.20 -8.02 -31.05
N LYS A 163 -91.52 -9.04 -31.87
CA LYS A 163 -91.02 -10.41 -31.68
C LYS A 163 -89.50 -10.50 -31.80
N VAL A 164 -88.89 -9.85 -32.79
CA VAL A 164 -87.43 -9.80 -32.96
C VAL A 164 -86.76 -9.15 -31.75
N SER A 165 -87.29 -8.01 -31.28
CA SER A 165 -86.78 -7.34 -30.09
C SER A 165 -86.85 -8.21 -28.84
N LEU A 166 -87.93 -9.00 -28.68
CA LEU A 166 -88.06 -9.95 -27.57
C LEU A 166 -87.01 -11.06 -27.69
N ILE A 167 -86.83 -11.63 -28.88
CA ILE A 167 -85.83 -12.67 -29.13
C ILE A 167 -84.41 -12.16 -28.82
N ASP A 168 -84.07 -10.95 -29.25
CA ASP A 168 -82.74 -10.38 -28.97
C ASP A 168 -82.54 -10.08 -27.47
N ALA A 169 -83.58 -9.64 -26.78
CA ALA A 169 -83.55 -9.47 -25.33
C ALA A 169 -83.32 -10.82 -24.61
N ASP A 170 -84.03 -11.88 -25.02
CA ASP A 170 -83.86 -13.21 -24.45
C ASP A 170 -82.47 -13.78 -24.75
N ARG A 171 -81.96 -13.61 -25.97
CA ARG A 171 -80.59 -14.02 -26.35
C ARG A 171 -79.54 -13.32 -25.50
N LYS A 172 -79.71 -12.02 -25.25
CA LYS A 172 -78.82 -11.27 -24.35
C LYS A 172 -78.94 -11.79 -22.92
N PHE A 173 -80.15 -11.96 -22.41
CA PHE A 173 -80.39 -12.50 -21.07
C PHE A 173 -79.71 -13.87 -20.87
N VAL A 174 -79.83 -14.77 -21.86
CA VAL A 174 -79.17 -16.08 -21.84
C VAL A 174 -77.65 -15.94 -21.79
N ARG A 175 -77.06 -15.12 -22.66
CA ARG A 175 -75.61 -14.90 -22.67
C ARG A 175 -75.12 -14.36 -21.33
N ASP A 176 -75.70 -13.25 -20.86
CA ASP A 176 -75.28 -12.57 -19.65
C ASP A 176 -75.42 -13.48 -18.42
N ARG A 177 -76.52 -14.26 -18.31
CA ARG A 177 -76.72 -15.18 -17.19
C ARG A 177 -75.81 -16.40 -17.22
N LEU A 178 -75.57 -16.97 -18.40
CA LEU A 178 -74.71 -18.16 -18.52
C LEU A 178 -73.22 -17.80 -18.39
N ASP A 179 -72.80 -16.64 -18.89
CA ASP A 179 -71.45 -16.12 -18.66
C ASP A 179 -71.21 -15.84 -17.16
N ALA A 180 -72.15 -15.16 -16.49
CA ALA A 180 -72.05 -14.93 -15.05
C ALA A 180 -72.01 -16.24 -14.24
N LEU A 181 -72.84 -17.23 -14.62
CA LEU A 181 -72.82 -18.55 -13.97
C LEU A 181 -71.50 -19.30 -14.23
N ARG A 182 -70.95 -19.23 -15.45
CA ARG A 182 -69.63 -19.81 -15.76
C ARG A 182 -68.57 -19.23 -14.83
N ASP A 183 -68.54 -17.91 -14.69
CA ASP A 183 -67.53 -17.22 -13.89
C ASP A 183 -67.71 -17.54 -12.39
N GLU A 184 -68.96 -17.57 -11.90
CA GLU A 184 -69.28 -17.98 -10.52
C GLU A 184 -68.84 -19.43 -10.23
N VAL A 185 -69.14 -20.36 -11.14
CA VAL A 185 -68.77 -21.79 -11.00
C VAL A 185 -67.26 -21.96 -11.06
N ARG A 186 -66.56 -21.15 -11.86
CA ARG A 186 -65.11 -21.24 -12.02
C ARG A 186 -64.33 -20.52 -10.92
N ALA A 187 -64.90 -19.49 -10.29
CA ALA A 187 -64.23 -18.67 -9.28
C ALA A 187 -63.54 -19.46 -8.14
N PRO A 188 -64.11 -20.54 -7.58
CA PRO A 188 -63.42 -21.35 -6.56
C PRO A 188 -62.15 -22.02 -7.08
N LEU A 189 -62.16 -22.49 -8.33
CA LEU A 189 -61.00 -23.10 -8.99
C LEU A 189 -59.92 -22.04 -9.27
N ASP A 190 -60.29 -20.90 -9.84
CA ASP A 190 -59.35 -19.80 -10.10
C ASP A 190 -58.69 -19.32 -8.79
N ALA A 191 -59.47 -19.22 -7.70
CA ALA A 191 -58.96 -18.86 -6.39
C ALA A 191 -58.01 -19.92 -5.80
N PHE A 192 -58.27 -21.22 -6.06
CA PHE A 192 -57.35 -22.29 -5.67
C PHE A 192 -56.06 -22.26 -6.48
N GLU A 193 -56.15 -22.18 -7.81
CA GLU A 193 -55.00 -22.09 -8.71
C GLU A 193 -54.11 -20.89 -8.37
N ALA A 194 -54.70 -19.74 -8.04
CA ALA A 194 -53.96 -18.56 -7.61
C ALA A 194 -53.25 -18.74 -6.26
N ARG A 195 -53.93 -19.34 -5.26
CA ARG A 195 -53.31 -19.66 -3.96
C ARG A 195 -52.17 -20.65 -4.10
N GLU A 196 -52.37 -21.68 -4.90
CA GLU A 196 -51.37 -22.74 -5.12
C GLU A 196 -50.15 -22.21 -5.87
N LYS A 197 -50.38 -21.39 -6.89
CA LYS A 197 -49.31 -20.66 -7.57
C LYS A 197 -48.53 -19.78 -6.61
N ALA A 198 -49.20 -19.01 -5.76
CA ALA A 198 -48.55 -18.15 -4.78
C ALA A 198 -47.75 -18.94 -3.73
N ARG A 199 -48.25 -20.11 -3.30
CA ARG A 199 -47.54 -21.03 -2.41
C ARG A 199 -46.24 -21.51 -3.04
N VAL A 200 -46.32 -22.07 -4.25
CA VAL A 200 -45.16 -22.58 -5.01
C VAL A 200 -44.16 -21.46 -5.31
N ASP A 201 -44.61 -20.32 -5.84
CA ASP A 201 -43.75 -19.16 -6.14
C ASP A 201 -43.05 -18.64 -4.86
N GLY A 202 -43.73 -18.69 -3.71
CA GLY A 202 -43.18 -18.34 -2.40
C GLY A 202 -42.08 -19.31 -1.92
N HIS A 203 -42.17 -20.61 -2.23
CA HIS A 203 -41.10 -21.56 -1.95
C HIS A 203 -39.91 -21.36 -2.89
N GLU A 204 -40.14 -21.26 -4.20
CA GLU A 204 -39.08 -21.06 -5.18
C GLU A 204 -38.32 -19.74 -4.96
N THR A 205 -39.04 -18.64 -4.64
CA THR A 205 -38.41 -17.35 -4.33
C THR A 205 -37.49 -17.44 -3.11
N ALA A 206 -37.90 -18.18 -2.07
CA ALA A 206 -37.08 -18.35 -0.88
C ALA A 206 -35.85 -19.23 -1.14
N ILE A 207 -35.98 -20.30 -1.95
CA ILE A 207 -34.83 -21.13 -2.38
C ILE A 207 -33.85 -20.30 -3.21
N ALA A 208 -34.36 -19.45 -4.12
CA ALA A 208 -33.53 -18.53 -4.89
C ALA A 208 -32.82 -17.54 -3.97
N ARG A 209 -33.49 -17.02 -2.94
CA ARG A 209 -32.90 -16.16 -1.92
C ARG A 209 -31.78 -16.88 -1.15
N ILE A 210 -31.99 -18.11 -0.70
CA ILE A 210 -30.94 -18.94 -0.06
C ILE A 210 -29.73 -19.08 -0.98
N SER A 211 -29.96 -19.32 -2.26
CA SER A 211 -28.87 -19.48 -3.24
C SER A 211 -28.12 -18.17 -3.46
N SER A 212 -28.82 -17.04 -3.47
CA SER A 212 -28.22 -15.72 -3.66
C SER A 212 -27.28 -15.29 -2.51
N LEU A 213 -27.50 -15.79 -1.29
CA LEU A 213 -26.63 -15.51 -0.14
C LEU A 213 -25.20 -16.04 -0.33
N ALA A 214 -24.99 -17.01 -1.23
CA ALA A 214 -23.65 -17.50 -1.56
C ALA A 214 -22.80 -16.45 -2.28
N THR A 215 -23.43 -15.45 -2.90
CA THR A 215 -22.76 -14.41 -3.69
C THR A 215 -22.58 -13.15 -2.84
N ILE A 216 -21.33 -12.72 -2.66
CA ILE A 216 -20.99 -11.46 -1.98
C ILE A 216 -20.42 -10.50 -3.04
N ASP A 217 -21.07 -9.36 -3.24
CA ASP A 217 -20.66 -8.34 -4.20
C ASP A 217 -19.53 -7.46 -3.63
N ALA A 218 -18.39 -8.10 -3.36
CA ALA A 218 -17.18 -7.45 -2.89
C ALA A 218 -15.97 -8.10 -3.55
N PHE A 219 -15.05 -7.27 -4.06
CA PHE A 219 -13.80 -7.76 -4.68
C PHE A 219 -12.92 -8.52 -3.68
N GLU A 220 -12.84 -8.02 -2.45
CA GLU A 220 -12.24 -8.72 -1.32
C GLU A 220 -13.27 -8.79 -0.17
N PRO A 221 -14.02 -9.90 -0.05
CA PRO A 221 -14.95 -10.08 1.06
C PRO A 221 -14.24 -9.99 2.41
N ALA A 222 -14.87 -9.30 3.35
CA ALA A 222 -14.47 -9.27 4.74
C ALA A 222 -15.07 -10.46 5.51
N GLU A 223 -14.49 -10.77 6.67
CA GLU A 223 -15.00 -11.85 7.52
C GLU A 223 -16.47 -11.63 7.91
N ALA A 224 -16.83 -10.37 8.15
CA ALA A 224 -18.17 -9.94 8.50
C ALA A 224 -19.20 -10.26 7.40
N ASP A 225 -18.82 -10.14 6.12
CA ASP A 225 -19.75 -10.36 5.00
C ASP A 225 -20.17 -11.84 4.92
N ALA A 226 -19.19 -12.75 4.93
CA ALA A 226 -19.46 -14.19 4.90
C ALA A 226 -20.19 -14.64 6.17
N SER A 227 -19.80 -14.11 7.34
CA SER A 227 -20.45 -14.44 8.62
C SER A 227 -21.89 -13.95 8.69
N ALA A 228 -22.19 -12.75 8.17
CA ALA A 228 -23.54 -12.21 8.10
C ALA A 228 -24.45 -13.06 7.19
N ASN A 229 -23.96 -13.48 6.03
CA ASN A 229 -24.74 -14.34 5.14
C ASN A 229 -24.97 -15.75 5.72
N ILE A 230 -24.00 -16.30 6.46
CA ILE A 230 -24.19 -17.56 7.21
C ILE A 230 -25.27 -17.39 8.28
N ALA A 231 -25.27 -16.27 9.02
CA ALA A 231 -26.29 -15.98 10.02
C ALA A 231 -27.68 -15.78 9.39
N ALA A 232 -27.74 -15.15 8.22
CA ALA A 232 -28.99 -14.94 7.48
C ALA A 232 -29.67 -16.25 7.05
N LEU A 233 -28.92 -17.36 6.91
CA LEU A 233 -29.51 -18.68 6.66
C LEU A 233 -30.47 -19.12 7.78
N ALA A 234 -30.28 -18.63 9.01
CA ALA A 234 -31.16 -18.95 10.13
C ALA A 234 -32.58 -18.40 9.96
N GLU A 235 -32.80 -17.41 9.08
CA GLU A 235 -34.16 -16.93 8.74
C GLU A 235 -35.03 -18.03 8.13
N PHE A 236 -34.41 -19.04 7.52
CA PHE A 236 -35.12 -20.15 6.87
C PHE A 236 -35.34 -21.34 7.80
N ASP A 237 -34.82 -21.28 9.03
CA ASP A 237 -34.99 -22.34 10.02
C ASP A 237 -36.45 -22.39 10.49
N GLY A 238 -37.02 -23.59 10.55
CA GLY A 238 -38.40 -23.80 11.01
C GLY A 238 -39.49 -23.38 10.00
N ARG A 239 -39.13 -22.88 8.81
CA ARG A 239 -40.09 -22.68 7.73
C ARG A 239 -40.63 -24.04 7.26
N ASP A 240 -41.95 -24.14 7.09
CA ASP A 240 -42.56 -25.29 6.43
C ASP A 240 -42.29 -25.20 4.93
N TRP A 241 -41.60 -26.20 4.40
CA TRP A 241 -41.20 -26.27 2.99
C TRP A 241 -42.03 -27.25 2.18
N GLU A 242 -42.93 -28.01 2.83
CA GLU A 242 -43.79 -28.98 2.18
C GLU A 242 -42.98 -29.91 1.22
N GLU A 243 -43.39 -30.04 -0.05
CA GLU A 243 -42.70 -30.85 -1.06
C GLU A 243 -41.33 -30.28 -1.49
N PHE A 244 -41.03 -29.02 -1.15
CA PHE A 244 -39.75 -28.37 -1.45
C PHE A 244 -38.68 -28.60 -0.38
N SER A 245 -39.00 -29.29 0.71
CA SER A 245 -38.11 -29.54 1.85
C SER A 245 -36.74 -30.09 1.45
N ALA A 246 -36.69 -31.08 0.56
CA ALA A 246 -35.43 -31.64 0.06
C ALA A 246 -34.58 -30.62 -0.72
N ARG A 247 -35.21 -29.84 -1.62
CA ARG A 247 -34.51 -28.80 -2.40
C ARG A 247 -34.04 -27.65 -1.52
N ALA A 248 -34.85 -27.23 -0.56
CA ALA A 248 -34.49 -26.18 0.39
C ALA A 248 -33.33 -26.63 1.30
N ALA A 249 -33.39 -27.84 1.84
CA ALA A 249 -32.29 -28.40 2.64
C ALA A 249 -30.99 -28.48 1.85
N GLN A 250 -31.06 -28.92 0.58
CA GLN A 250 -29.91 -28.93 -0.31
C GLN A 250 -29.36 -27.51 -0.54
N ALA A 251 -30.21 -26.54 -0.86
CA ALA A 251 -29.79 -25.16 -1.09
C ALA A 251 -29.13 -24.54 0.15
N ILE A 252 -29.69 -24.78 1.35
CA ILE A 252 -29.10 -24.33 2.62
C ILE A 252 -27.73 -24.97 2.83
N ALA A 253 -27.62 -26.28 2.64
CA ALA A 253 -26.36 -27.00 2.82
C ALA A 253 -25.28 -26.54 1.85
N THR A 254 -25.61 -26.37 0.56
CA THR A 254 -24.65 -25.91 -0.46
C THR A 254 -24.22 -24.47 -0.23
N THR A 255 -25.16 -23.56 0.06
CA THR A 255 -24.84 -22.17 0.39
C THR A 255 -23.98 -22.08 1.65
N ARG A 256 -24.33 -22.81 2.71
CA ARG A 256 -23.57 -22.84 3.96
C ARG A 256 -22.14 -23.30 3.73
N ALA A 257 -21.95 -24.43 3.06
CA ALA A 257 -20.62 -24.98 2.78
C ALA A 257 -19.75 -24.02 1.96
N HIS A 258 -20.36 -23.33 0.97
CA HIS A 258 -19.66 -22.31 0.19
C HIS A 258 -19.20 -21.14 1.05
N LEU A 259 -20.10 -20.59 1.87
CA LEU A 259 -19.79 -19.46 2.75
C LEU A 259 -18.78 -19.83 3.83
N GLU A 260 -18.84 -21.03 4.42
CA GLU A 260 -17.86 -21.52 5.38
C GLU A 260 -16.46 -21.67 4.76
N THR A 261 -16.40 -22.15 3.51
CA THR A 261 -15.15 -22.22 2.75
C THR A 261 -14.57 -20.82 2.51
N MET A 262 -15.41 -19.87 2.08
CA MET A 262 -15.01 -18.48 1.87
C MET A 262 -14.54 -17.83 3.17
N LEU A 263 -15.25 -18.04 4.27
CA LEU A 263 -14.89 -17.55 5.61
C LEU A 263 -13.51 -18.06 6.05
N ALA A 264 -13.24 -19.36 5.84
CA ALA A 264 -11.94 -19.94 6.13
C ALA A 264 -10.82 -19.32 5.28
N GLN A 265 -11.07 -19.06 3.99
CA GLN A 265 -10.12 -18.39 3.11
C GLN A 265 -9.84 -16.94 3.56
N VAL A 266 -10.87 -16.18 3.92
CA VAL A 266 -10.74 -14.81 4.42
C VAL A 266 -9.93 -14.78 5.72
N ARG A 267 -10.25 -15.65 6.68
CA ARG A 267 -9.50 -15.77 7.95
C ARG A 267 -8.03 -16.12 7.72
N LYS A 268 -7.76 -17.04 6.78
CA LYS A 268 -6.39 -17.41 6.43
C LYS A 268 -5.64 -16.22 5.83
N ARG A 269 -6.22 -15.52 4.85
CA ARG A 269 -5.63 -14.31 4.24
C ARG A 269 -5.32 -13.26 5.29
N ASP A 270 -6.26 -12.99 6.19
CA ASP A 270 -6.11 -11.94 7.19
C ASP A 270 -5.06 -12.31 8.25
N ALA A 271 -5.00 -13.59 8.64
CA ALA A 271 -3.93 -14.12 9.49
C ALA A 271 -2.55 -14.00 8.82
N GLU A 272 -2.41 -14.40 7.55
CA GLU A 272 -1.16 -14.29 6.80
C GLU A 272 -0.71 -12.82 6.64
N ARG A 273 -1.65 -11.90 6.38
CA ARG A 273 -1.37 -10.45 6.35
C ARG A 273 -0.88 -9.94 7.71
N ALA A 274 -1.51 -10.38 8.80
CA ALA A 274 -1.12 -10.00 10.15
C ALA A 274 0.26 -10.55 10.53
N GLU A 275 0.55 -11.82 10.23
CA GLU A 275 1.87 -12.43 10.47
C GLU A 275 2.96 -11.71 9.66
N LEU A 276 2.71 -11.44 8.38
CA LEU A 276 3.65 -10.70 7.54
C LEU A 276 3.92 -9.29 8.10
N ALA A 277 2.89 -8.61 8.62
CA ALA A 277 3.06 -7.31 9.28
C ALA A 277 3.91 -7.41 10.55
N ARG A 278 3.71 -8.46 11.37
CA ARG A 278 4.54 -8.71 12.57
C ARG A 278 5.99 -9.00 12.21
N LEU A 279 6.24 -9.85 11.21
CA LEU A 279 7.59 -10.17 10.74
C LEU A 279 8.31 -8.92 10.21
N LYS A 280 7.62 -8.07 9.44
CA LYS A 280 8.18 -6.79 8.97
C LYS A 280 8.51 -5.85 10.12
N ALA A 281 7.62 -5.73 11.10
CA ALA A 281 7.86 -4.89 12.27
C ALA A 281 9.02 -5.41 13.14
N GLU A 282 9.15 -6.73 13.31
CA GLU A 282 10.28 -7.34 14.02
C GLU A 282 11.60 -7.13 13.25
N GLU A 283 11.60 -7.31 11.93
CA GLU A 283 12.77 -7.06 11.10
C GLU A 283 13.19 -5.58 11.14
N GLU A 284 12.23 -4.65 11.09
CA GLU A 284 12.48 -3.22 11.24
C GLU A 284 13.06 -2.88 12.62
N GLN A 285 12.51 -3.46 13.69
CA GLN A 285 13.07 -3.31 15.04
C GLN A 285 14.48 -3.88 15.15
N ARG A 286 14.77 -5.04 14.55
CA ARG A 286 16.11 -5.63 14.54
C ARG A 286 17.09 -4.71 13.82
N LYS A 287 16.74 -4.24 12.62
CA LYS A 287 17.56 -3.28 11.86
C LYS A 287 17.79 -1.98 12.62
N ALA A 288 16.77 -1.47 13.32
CA ALA A 288 16.90 -0.29 14.15
C ALA A 288 17.88 -0.51 15.32
N ARG A 289 17.79 -1.66 16.00
CA ARG A 289 18.73 -2.04 17.07
C ARG A 289 20.15 -2.21 16.55
N GLU A 290 20.33 -2.94 15.44
CA GLU A 290 21.64 -3.10 14.79
C GLU A 290 22.24 -1.75 14.38
N ALA A 291 21.43 -0.85 13.81
CA ALA A 291 21.88 0.49 13.45
C ALA A 291 22.23 1.34 14.69
N GLU A 292 21.48 1.23 15.79
CA GLU A 292 21.79 1.90 17.05
C GLU A 292 23.08 1.36 17.68
N GLU A 293 23.27 0.04 17.69
CA GLU A 293 24.49 -0.62 18.18
C GLU A 293 25.70 -0.24 17.32
N GLN A 294 25.56 -0.20 15.99
CA GLN A 294 26.61 0.27 15.09
C GLN A 294 26.96 1.74 15.37
N ARG A 295 25.97 2.62 15.54
CA ARG A 295 26.21 4.03 15.90
C ARG A 295 26.96 4.16 17.23
N LYS A 296 26.55 3.39 18.25
CA LYS A 296 27.23 3.36 19.56
C LYS A 296 28.66 2.82 19.43
N ALA A 297 28.89 1.79 18.63
CA ALA A 297 30.22 1.22 18.40
C ALA A 297 31.12 2.20 17.63
N GLU A 298 30.61 2.84 16.58
CA GLU A 298 31.32 3.88 15.83
C GLU A 298 31.64 5.09 16.70
N GLU A 299 30.71 5.53 17.56
CA GLU A 299 30.93 6.63 18.50
C GLU A 299 31.99 6.24 19.55
N ALA A 300 31.89 5.05 20.15
CA ALA A 300 32.89 4.55 21.09
C ALA A 300 34.28 4.42 20.45
N GLU A 301 34.34 3.97 19.20
CA GLU A 301 35.59 3.89 18.44
C GLU A 301 36.17 5.27 18.15
N ARG A 302 35.34 6.24 17.72
CA ARG A 302 35.77 7.64 17.53
C ARG A 302 36.31 8.25 18.82
N VAL A 303 35.64 8.00 19.95
CA VAL A 303 36.10 8.44 21.27
C VAL A 303 37.44 7.79 21.63
N ARG A 304 37.61 6.48 21.36
CA ARG A 304 38.88 5.77 21.59
C ARG A 304 40.02 6.33 20.74
N ILE A 305 39.80 6.51 19.44
CA ILE A 305 40.78 7.09 18.52
C ILE A 305 41.15 8.51 18.94
N ALA A 306 40.17 9.35 19.30
CA ALA A 306 40.43 10.70 19.78
C ALA A 306 41.22 10.72 21.11
N ALA A 307 40.91 9.82 22.03
CA ALA A 307 41.63 9.67 23.29
C ALA A 307 43.07 9.17 23.08
N GLU A 308 43.28 8.23 22.16
CA GLU A 308 44.61 7.74 21.80
C GLU A 308 45.42 8.83 21.08
N ALA A 309 44.83 9.56 20.14
CA ALA A 309 45.49 10.68 19.47
C ALA A 309 45.87 11.77 20.47
N ALA A 310 44.99 12.12 21.41
CA ALA A 310 45.28 13.08 22.47
C ALA A 310 46.42 12.60 23.40
N ARG A 311 46.47 11.30 23.72
CA ARG A 311 47.59 10.71 24.48
C ARG A 311 48.90 10.78 23.70
N ARG A 312 48.90 10.39 22.42
CA ARG A 312 50.08 10.48 21.56
C ARG A 312 50.57 11.91 21.40
N GLU A 313 49.66 12.87 21.22
CA GLU A 313 50.01 14.30 21.14
C GLU A 313 50.60 14.80 22.47
N ALA A 314 50.05 14.37 23.62
CA ALA A 314 50.58 14.70 24.93
C ALA A 314 51.96 14.06 25.18
N GLU A 315 52.16 12.80 24.79
CA GLU A 315 53.44 12.10 24.85
C GLU A 315 54.48 12.73 23.93
N GLU A 316 54.11 13.10 22.70
CA GLU A 316 55.00 13.82 21.78
C GLU A 316 55.39 15.20 22.32
N LYS A 317 54.43 15.96 22.87
CA LYS A 317 54.73 17.24 23.51
C LYS A 317 55.67 17.06 24.70
N ALA A 318 55.38 16.10 25.58
CA ALA A 318 56.23 15.79 26.73
C ALA A 318 57.63 15.31 26.29
N ALA A 319 57.73 14.53 25.21
CA ALA A 319 59.00 14.09 24.65
C ALA A 319 59.81 15.27 24.07
N ARG A 320 59.17 16.17 23.32
CA ARG A 320 59.80 17.38 22.78
C ARG A 320 60.27 18.31 23.90
N GLU A 321 59.45 18.53 24.93
CA GLU A 321 59.82 19.32 26.11
C GLU A 321 60.98 18.67 26.88
N ALA A 322 60.97 17.34 27.03
CA ALA A 322 62.05 16.61 27.68
C ALA A 322 63.36 16.63 26.86
N GLU A 323 63.29 16.54 25.53
CA GLU A 323 64.44 16.66 24.63
C GLU A 323 65.01 18.08 24.67
N GLU A 324 64.16 19.11 24.64
CA GLU A 324 64.58 20.50 24.76
C GLU A 324 65.22 20.77 26.14
N ALA A 325 64.65 20.23 27.22
CA ALA A 325 65.24 20.30 28.55
C ALA A 325 66.59 19.57 28.64
N ARG A 326 66.72 18.38 28.02
CA ARG A 326 67.99 17.65 27.93
C ARG A 326 69.03 18.44 27.16
N ARG A 327 68.66 19.02 26.01
CA ARG A 327 69.54 19.85 25.20
C ARG A 327 70.02 21.08 25.97
N LYS A 328 69.11 21.79 26.64
CA LYS A 328 69.47 22.92 27.52
C LYS A 328 70.41 22.49 28.66
N ALA A 329 70.14 21.35 29.29
CA ALA A 329 70.99 20.80 30.34
C ALA A 329 72.37 20.37 29.82
N GLU A 330 72.45 19.82 28.60
CA GLU A 330 73.70 19.43 27.95
C GLU A 330 74.51 20.65 27.48
N GLU A 331 73.85 21.68 26.94
CA GLU A 331 74.46 22.97 26.60
C GLU A 331 75.02 23.65 27.85
N GLU A 332 74.29 23.63 28.97
CA GLU A 332 74.76 24.16 30.25
C GLU A 332 75.90 23.32 30.86
N ARG A 333 75.82 21.98 30.81
CA ARG A 333 76.93 21.10 31.20
C ARG A 333 78.18 21.35 30.36
N SER A 334 78.01 21.50 29.05
CA SER A 334 79.10 21.81 28.10
C SER A 334 79.69 23.20 28.33
N ARG A 335 78.89 24.18 28.79
CA ARG A 335 79.38 25.49 29.22
C ARG A 335 80.21 25.37 30.49
N ILE A 336 79.69 24.67 31.50
CA ILE A 336 80.39 24.44 32.78
C ILE A 336 81.69 23.65 32.55
N GLU A 337 81.69 22.65 31.68
CA GLU A 337 82.87 21.85 31.35
C GLU A 337 83.92 22.69 30.59
N ARG A 338 83.49 23.53 29.64
CA ARG A 338 84.39 24.50 28.99
C ARG A 338 84.99 25.49 29.99
N GLU A 339 84.18 26.04 30.89
CA GLU A 339 84.67 26.94 31.94
C GLU A 339 85.66 26.23 32.89
N LYS A 340 85.41 24.96 33.24
CA LYS A 340 86.33 24.14 34.05
C LYS A 340 87.64 23.86 33.31
N LEU A 341 87.58 23.45 32.04
CA LEU A 341 88.76 23.21 31.20
C LEU A 341 89.57 24.50 31.00
N GLU A 342 88.91 25.63 30.77
CA GLU A 342 89.58 26.93 30.69
C GLU A 342 90.21 27.33 32.03
N ALA A 343 89.55 27.09 33.16
CA ALA A 343 90.11 27.33 34.47
C ALA A 343 91.31 26.42 34.76
N GLU A 344 91.24 25.15 34.36
CA GLU A 344 92.32 24.18 34.50
C GLU A 344 93.52 24.53 33.60
N GLU A 345 93.30 24.94 32.35
CA GLU A 345 94.35 25.42 31.46
C GLU A 345 94.99 26.73 31.95
N ARG A 346 94.18 27.65 32.51
CA ARG A 346 94.70 28.85 33.20
C ARG A 346 95.53 28.48 34.43
N ALA A 347 95.12 27.46 35.19
CA ALA A 347 95.89 26.96 36.33
C ALA A 347 97.21 26.28 35.89
N LYS A 348 97.18 25.41 34.88
CA LYS A 348 98.36 24.75 34.30
C LYS A 348 99.33 25.74 33.69
N THR A 349 98.85 26.75 32.97
CA THR A 349 99.72 27.79 32.42
C THR A 349 100.32 28.69 33.49
N ALA A 350 99.59 29.01 34.57
CA ALA A 350 100.12 29.73 35.72
C ALA A 350 101.16 28.90 36.49
N GLU A 351 100.93 27.60 36.66
CA GLU A 351 101.87 26.67 37.30
C GLU A 351 103.13 26.48 36.45
N ARG A 352 102.99 26.32 35.13
CA ARG A 352 104.12 26.23 34.20
C ARG A 352 104.97 27.50 34.21
N LYS A 353 104.35 28.69 34.25
CA LYS A 353 105.07 29.97 34.40
C LYS A 353 105.83 30.04 35.74
N ARG A 354 105.20 29.63 36.85
CA ARG A 354 105.88 29.57 38.17
C ARG A 354 107.02 28.54 38.19
N ALA A 355 106.86 27.39 37.55
CA ALA A 355 107.89 26.37 37.42
C ALA A 355 109.07 26.85 36.54
N GLU A 356 108.80 27.58 35.46
CA GLU A 356 109.83 28.14 34.58
C GLU A 356 110.61 29.29 35.25
N GLU A 357 109.93 30.15 36.02
CA GLU A 357 110.60 31.18 36.85
C GLU A 357 111.44 30.55 37.97
N ALA A 358 110.95 29.50 38.63
CA ALA A 358 111.72 28.75 39.62
C ALA A 358 112.92 28.01 39.00
N ALA A 359 112.79 27.49 37.78
CA ALA A 359 113.89 26.85 37.05
C ALA A 359 114.95 27.87 36.60
N LYS A 360 114.55 29.06 36.12
CA LYS A 360 115.48 30.16 35.80
C LYS A 360 116.21 30.67 37.05
N ALA A 361 115.52 30.78 38.18
CA ALA A 361 116.15 31.16 39.45
C ALA A 361 117.14 30.11 39.98
N LYS A 362 116.85 28.80 39.79
CA LYS A 362 117.79 27.73 40.14
C LYS A 362 118.99 27.64 39.18
N ALA A 363 118.79 27.85 37.88
CA ALA A 363 119.88 27.88 36.90
C ALA A 363 120.82 29.07 37.11
N ALA A 364 120.30 30.24 37.47
CA ALA A 364 121.10 31.42 37.80
C ALA A 364 121.95 31.22 39.08
N LYS A 365 121.42 30.50 40.08
CA LYS A 365 122.17 30.16 41.29
C LYS A 365 123.28 29.14 41.03
N LEU A 366 123.01 28.07 40.26
CA LEU A 366 124.03 27.08 39.90
C LEU A 366 125.15 27.69 39.03
N ALA A 367 124.81 28.58 38.09
CA ALA A 367 125.82 29.26 37.28
C ALA A 367 126.74 30.18 38.12
N ALA A 368 126.19 30.88 39.11
CA ALA A 368 126.97 31.71 40.03
C ALA A 368 127.88 30.88 40.95
N GLU A 369 127.44 29.70 41.37
CA GLU A 369 128.22 28.76 42.20
C GLU A 369 129.36 28.08 41.41
N GLU A 370 129.12 27.72 40.15
CA GLU A 370 130.12 27.12 39.27
C GLU A 370 131.21 28.13 38.87
N GLU A 371 130.85 29.40 38.66
CA GLU A 371 131.80 30.48 38.36
C GLU A 371 132.65 30.86 39.58
N ALA A 372 132.07 30.85 40.80
CA ALA A 372 132.82 31.01 42.04
C ALA A 372 133.84 29.88 42.25
N ARG A 373 133.44 28.63 41.96
CA ARG A 373 134.31 27.45 42.11
C ARG A 373 135.43 27.40 41.06
N ARG A 374 135.18 27.87 39.82
CA ARG A 374 136.23 28.05 38.80
C ARG A 374 137.27 29.10 39.21
N ARG A 375 136.84 30.22 39.81
CA ARG A 375 137.76 31.29 40.28
C ARG A 375 138.63 30.84 41.45
N GLU A 376 138.14 29.98 42.35
CA GLU A 376 138.95 29.39 43.43
C GLU A 376 140.01 28.40 42.90
N VAL A 377 139.65 27.55 41.93
CA VAL A 377 140.59 26.58 41.35
C VAL A 377 141.69 27.29 40.54
N GLU A 378 141.37 28.33 39.77
CA GLU A 378 142.37 29.13 39.05
C GLU A 378 143.30 29.92 39.97
N ALA A 379 142.82 30.38 41.14
CA ALA A 379 143.64 31.07 42.13
C ALA A 379 144.62 30.11 42.85
N ALA A 380 144.20 28.87 43.13
CA ALA A 380 145.05 27.85 43.75
C ALA A 380 146.16 27.33 42.82
N GLU A 381 145.92 27.24 41.51
CA GLU A 381 146.94 26.82 40.54
C GLU A 381 147.99 27.92 40.26
N ARG A 382 147.61 29.20 40.29
CA ARG A 382 148.55 30.32 40.13
C ARG A 382 149.51 30.45 41.32
N GLU A 383 149.06 30.15 42.54
CA GLU A 383 149.91 30.21 43.73
C GLU A 383 150.91 29.03 43.80
N ARG A 384 150.51 27.82 43.37
CA ARG A 384 151.43 26.67 43.27
C ARG A 384 152.54 26.87 42.23
N ARG A 385 152.22 27.44 41.06
CA ARG A 385 153.22 27.72 40.01
C ARG A 385 154.24 28.79 40.42
N ARG A 386 153.89 29.71 41.33
CA ARG A 386 154.80 30.75 41.81
C ARG A 386 155.85 30.22 42.79
N ILE A 387 155.49 29.23 43.62
CA ILE A 387 156.38 28.62 44.62
C ILE A 387 157.40 27.68 43.95
N GLU A 388 157.00 26.91 42.93
CA GLU A 388 157.93 26.04 42.18
C GLU A 388 158.92 26.82 41.30
N ALA A 389 158.51 27.96 40.73
CA ALA A 389 159.41 28.82 39.95
C ALA A 389 160.46 29.54 40.82
N GLN A 390 160.14 29.85 42.09
CA GLN A 390 161.07 30.50 43.01
C GLN A 390 162.15 29.55 43.54
N GLN A 391 161.81 28.28 43.81
CA GLN A 391 162.78 27.28 44.29
C GLN A 391 163.74 26.78 43.20
N ALA A 392 163.31 26.78 41.93
CA ALA A 392 164.17 26.42 40.80
C ALA A 392 165.25 27.49 40.50
N ALA A 393 164.94 28.77 40.71
CA ALA A 393 165.88 29.87 40.44
C ALA A 393 167.01 29.99 41.48
N GLU A 394 166.74 29.72 42.76
CA GLU A 394 167.76 29.76 43.84
C GLU A 394 168.78 28.61 43.77
N ALA A 395 168.38 27.43 43.27
CA ALA A 395 169.26 26.27 43.15
C ALA A 395 170.28 26.39 42.00
N GLU A 396 169.95 27.12 40.93
CA GLU A 396 170.82 27.28 39.76
C GLU A 396 171.89 28.37 39.95
N GLU A 397 171.59 29.44 40.69
CA GLU A 397 172.55 30.52 40.99
C GLU A 397 173.67 30.07 41.96
N ARG A 398 173.36 29.20 42.92
CA ARG A 398 174.33 28.72 43.92
C ARG A 398 175.43 27.86 43.30
N ARG A 399 175.11 27.06 42.28
CA ARG A 399 176.07 26.21 41.56
C ARG A 399 177.05 26.99 40.69
N LYS A 400 176.66 28.13 40.13
CA LYS A 400 177.53 28.96 39.27
C LYS A 400 178.56 29.77 40.08
N ARG A 401 178.25 30.11 41.34
CA ARG A 401 179.16 30.88 42.22
C ARG A 401 180.23 30.04 42.93
N GLU A 402 180.02 28.73 43.06
CA GLU A 402 180.98 27.81 43.69
C GLU A 402 182.09 27.38 42.69
N ALA A 403 181.76 27.23 41.41
CA ALA A 403 182.74 26.85 40.37
C ALA A 403 183.76 27.96 40.03
N ASP A 404 183.36 29.24 40.07
CA ASP A 404 184.25 30.37 39.72
C ASP A 404 185.32 30.65 40.81
N GLN A 405 185.03 30.32 42.08
CA GLN A 405 185.98 30.52 43.18
C GLN A 405 187.13 29.51 43.20
N GLU A 406 186.90 28.28 42.74
CA GLU A 406 187.96 27.27 42.65
C GLU A 406 188.93 27.55 41.51
N HIS A 407 188.45 28.06 40.37
CA HIS A 407 189.29 28.42 39.22
C HIS A 407 190.32 29.50 39.59
N ARG A 408 189.87 30.58 40.26
CA ARG A 408 190.74 31.69 40.69
C ARG A 408 191.83 31.26 41.69
N ARG A 409 191.52 30.31 42.58
CA ARG A 409 192.49 29.78 43.57
C ARG A 409 193.57 28.90 42.92
N ALA A 410 193.27 28.23 41.81
CA ALA A 410 194.24 27.41 41.09
C ALA A 410 195.27 28.27 40.36
N VAL A 411 194.82 29.30 39.63
CA VAL A 411 195.68 30.20 38.85
C VAL A 411 196.66 30.98 39.73
N ASN A 412 196.21 31.51 40.87
CA ASN A 412 197.08 32.23 41.80
C ASN A 412 198.19 31.37 42.40
N ARG A 413 197.90 30.09 42.68
CA ARG A 413 198.92 29.16 43.21
C ARG A 413 199.98 28.82 42.16
N ALA A 414 199.58 28.65 40.90
CA ALA A 414 200.50 28.38 39.80
C ALA A 414 201.45 29.58 39.54
N ALA A 415 200.91 30.80 39.57
CA ALA A 415 201.71 32.01 39.41
C ALA A 415 202.69 32.20 40.59
N MET A 416 202.29 31.84 41.82
CA MET A 416 203.15 31.94 43.00
C MET A 416 204.35 30.99 42.89
N ALA A 417 204.12 29.76 42.41
CA ALA A 417 205.18 28.77 42.19
C ALA A 417 206.19 29.23 41.11
N ALA A 418 205.73 29.94 40.06
CA ALA A 418 206.60 30.46 39.01
C ALA A 418 207.53 31.57 39.51
N LEU A 419 207.04 32.44 40.41
CA LEU A 419 207.84 33.52 41.00
C LEU A 419 208.92 33.01 41.95
N VAL A 420 208.63 31.94 42.71
CA VAL A 420 209.64 31.29 43.57
C VAL A 420 210.75 30.65 42.72
N LYS A 421 210.41 30.03 41.59
CA LYS A 421 211.41 29.44 40.66
C LYS A 421 212.33 30.49 40.00
N ALA A 422 211.88 31.74 39.90
CA ALA A 422 212.65 32.85 39.32
C ALA A 422 213.65 33.49 40.31
N GLY A 423 213.78 32.99 41.55
CA GLY A 423 214.78 33.43 42.52
C GLY A 423 214.27 34.36 43.62
N LEU A 424 212.96 34.51 43.79
CA LEU A 424 212.36 35.24 44.92
C LEU A 424 212.00 34.30 46.09
N THR A 425 212.10 34.80 47.32
CA THR A 425 211.67 34.10 48.55
C THR A 425 210.13 33.97 48.61
N ASP A 426 209.60 32.90 49.24
CA ASP A 426 208.15 32.58 49.31
C ASP A 426 207.29 33.76 49.79
N ASP A 427 207.77 34.48 50.81
CA ASP A 427 207.08 35.66 51.36
C ASP A 427 207.03 36.84 50.38
N ALA A 428 208.09 37.03 49.57
CA ALA A 428 208.14 38.09 48.56
C ALA A 428 207.24 37.77 47.36
N ALA A 429 207.16 36.49 46.95
CA ALA A 429 206.28 36.04 45.88
C ALA A 429 204.79 36.19 46.24
N ARG A 430 204.40 35.91 47.49
CA ARG A 430 203.03 36.10 47.99
C ARG A 430 202.59 37.56 47.99
N VAL A 431 203.47 38.47 48.44
CA VAL A 431 203.20 39.92 48.45
C VAL A 431 203.04 40.44 47.01
N ALA A 432 203.89 40.00 46.09
CA ALA A 432 203.81 40.37 44.67
C ALA A 432 202.49 39.92 44.02
N ILE A 433 202.07 38.66 44.19
CA ILE A 433 200.80 38.16 43.62
C ILE A 433 199.58 38.84 44.26
N THR A 434 199.64 39.12 45.57
CA THR A 434 198.54 39.80 46.26
C THR A 434 198.39 41.25 45.79
N ALA A 435 199.49 41.96 45.54
CA ALA A 435 199.47 43.33 45.00
C ALA A 435 198.98 43.36 43.55
N ILE A 436 199.35 42.36 42.71
CA ILE A 436 198.88 42.27 41.32
C ILE A 436 197.39 41.88 41.26
N ALA A 437 196.93 40.95 42.10
CA ALA A 437 195.52 40.52 42.14
C ALA A 437 194.57 41.62 42.68
N LYS A 438 195.07 42.52 43.55
CA LYS A 438 194.34 43.71 44.03
C LYS A 438 194.39 44.89 43.04
N GLY A 439 195.26 44.83 42.02
CA GLY A 439 195.44 45.91 41.04
C GLY A 439 196.31 47.07 41.53
N ASP A 440 197.09 46.88 42.59
CA ASP A 440 197.94 47.91 43.20
C ASP A 440 199.24 48.17 42.40
N VAL A 441 199.58 47.31 41.43
CA VAL A 441 200.72 47.47 40.52
C VAL A 441 200.23 47.86 39.12
N PRO A 442 200.47 49.10 38.65
CA PRO A 442 200.04 49.54 37.32
C PRO A 442 200.75 48.77 36.20
N GLY A 443 200.00 48.32 35.20
CA GLY A 443 200.54 47.71 33.98
C GLY A 443 200.66 46.17 33.96
N VAL A 444 200.27 45.47 35.04
CA VAL A 444 200.31 43.99 35.13
C VAL A 444 198.99 43.45 35.74
N ARG A 445 198.42 42.35 35.22
CA ARG A 445 197.19 41.70 35.72
C ARG A 445 197.30 40.17 35.70
N VAL A 446 196.60 39.48 36.60
CA VAL A 446 196.41 38.01 36.54
C VAL A 446 195.09 37.73 35.83
N GLU A 447 195.13 36.91 34.78
CA GLU A 447 193.96 36.46 34.04
C GLU A 447 193.45 35.16 34.67
N TYR A 448 192.16 35.13 35.05
CA TYR A 448 191.57 34.06 35.89
C TYR A 448 190.71 33.08 35.12
#